data_AF-A0A5K1IB24-F1
#
_entry.id   AF-A0A5K1IB24-F1
#
_cell.length_a   1.000
_cell.length_b   1.000
_cell.length_c   1.000
_cell.angle_alpha   90.00
_cell.angle_beta   90.00
_cell.angle_gamma   90.00
#
_symmetry.space_group_name_H-M   'P 1'
#
loop_
_entity.id
_entity.type
_entity.pdbx_description
1 polymer ?
#
loop_
_entity_poly.entity_id
_entity_poly.type
_entity_poly.pdbx_seq_one_letter_code
_entity_poly.pdbx_strand_id
1 'polypeptide(L)'
;MDLVFDALGQLFGHKFSSQWGSYDADGAWLAELSHLSRRHLELGISRLRQQVRESARSGDEAWPPQPVAFAALCEPRPEDLGLPAVAEAWREAAGHAHDPAGHRWRHEAVRLAGAAVGWWEITHVQPSRVERLERRFAREYTALINRVMAGEDLTPRQLLEHDGSRSAAELAERAGREAAAQKAEADGLPHAMNADQGLRSLRAALGRNGS
;
A
#
# COMPACT_ATOMS: atom_id res chain seq x y z
N MET A 1 -13.85 -14.38 -5.45
CA MET A 1 -13.49 -15.16 -6.64
C MET A 1 -14.59 -15.17 -7.68
N ASP A 2 -15.85 -15.36 -7.28
CA ASP A 2 -17.02 -15.35 -8.19
C ASP A 2 -17.06 -14.14 -9.12
N LEU A 3 -16.84 -12.93 -8.58
CA LEU A 3 -16.75 -11.69 -9.36
C LEU A 3 -15.79 -11.78 -10.58
N VAL A 4 -14.63 -12.40 -10.38
CA VAL A 4 -13.58 -12.49 -11.41
C VAL A 4 -13.97 -13.52 -12.46
N PHE A 5 -14.42 -14.70 -12.03
CA PHE A 5 -14.86 -15.78 -12.94
C PHE A 5 -16.10 -15.40 -13.74
N ASP A 6 -17.07 -14.71 -13.13
CA ASP A 6 -18.24 -14.18 -13.82
C ASP A 6 -17.84 -13.17 -14.90
N ALA A 7 -16.94 -12.23 -14.55
CA ALA A 7 -16.48 -11.21 -15.49
C ALA A 7 -15.69 -11.81 -16.66
N LEU A 8 -14.77 -12.73 -16.39
CA LEU A 8 -13.97 -13.41 -17.42
C LEU A 8 -14.84 -14.32 -18.30
N GLY A 9 -15.79 -15.04 -17.69
CA GLY A 9 -16.78 -15.84 -18.42
C GLY A 9 -17.64 -14.99 -19.35
N GLN A 10 -18.08 -13.80 -18.92
CA GLN A 10 -18.82 -12.87 -19.76
C GLN A 10 -17.96 -12.29 -20.90
N LEU A 11 -16.68 -12.02 -20.66
CA LEU A 11 -15.79 -11.38 -21.65
C LEU A 11 -15.29 -12.34 -22.73
N PHE A 12 -14.99 -13.58 -22.35
CA PHE A 12 -14.30 -14.53 -23.23
C PHE A 12 -15.11 -15.79 -23.53
N GLY A 13 -16.21 -16.02 -22.81
CA GLY A 13 -17.12 -17.16 -23.01
C GLY A 13 -16.38 -18.50 -22.98
N HIS A 14 -16.61 -19.30 -24.02
CA HIS A 14 -16.05 -20.64 -24.15
C HIS A 14 -14.52 -20.68 -24.08
N LYS A 15 -13.81 -19.63 -24.51
CA LYS A 15 -12.34 -19.60 -24.45
C LYS A 15 -11.82 -19.61 -23.01
N PHE A 16 -12.55 -18.97 -22.09
CA PHE A 16 -12.21 -18.96 -20.68
C PHE A 16 -12.65 -20.24 -19.99
N SER A 17 -13.92 -20.64 -20.16
CA SER A 17 -14.44 -21.85 -19.50
C SER A 17 -13.76 -23.13 -19.97
N SER A 18 -13.29 -23.19 -21.22
CA SER A 18 -12.51 -24.32 -21.72
C SER A 18 -11.12 -24.42 -21.08
N GLN A 19 -10.52 -23.31 -20.66
CA GLN A 19 -9.18 -23.31 -20.05
C GLN A 19 -9.25 -23.46 -18.52
N TRP A 20 -10.24 -22.85 -17.88
CA TRP A 20 -10.27 -22.68 -16.42
C TRP A 20 -11.52 -23.24 -15.75
N GLY A 21 -12.50 -23.73 -16.52
CA GLY A 21 -13.78 -24.18 -15.98
C GLY A 21 -14.71 -23.04 -15.56
N SER A 22 -15.76 -23.38 -14.80
CA SER A 22 -16.73 -22.41 -14.25
C SER A 22 -16.34 -21.86 -12.88
N TYR A 23 -15.35 -22.46 -12.23
CA TYR A 23 -14.82 -22.04 -10.93
C TYR A 23 -13.35 -22.46 -10.82
N ASP A 24 -12.62 -21.86 -9.87
CA ASP A 24 -11.19 -22.10 -9.66
C ASP A 24 -10.93 -23.45 -8.98
N ALA A 25 -11.02 -24.55 -9.75
CA ALA A 25 -10.92 -25.91 -9.23
C ALA A 25 -9.55 -26.21 -8.58
N ASP A 26 -8.47 -25.70 -9.19
CA ASP A 26 -7.09 -25.95 -8.75
C ASP A 26 -6.56 -24.88 -7.78
N GLY A 27 -7.34 -23.83 -7.50
CA GLY A 27 -6.95 -22.73 -6.62
C GLY A 27 -5.89 -21.79 -7.21
N ALA A 28 -5.59 -21.90 -8.50
CA ALA A 28 -4.54 -21.13 -9.16
C ALA A 28 -4.85 -19.63 -9.18
N TRP A 29 -6.11 -19.26 -9.41
CA TRP A 29 -6.52 -17.86 -9.36
C TRP A 29 -6.60 -17.34 -7.93
N LEU A 30 -7.06 -18.15 -6.99
CA LEU A 30 -7.10 -17.79 -5.58
C LEU A 30 -5.69 -17.51 -5.05
N ALA A 31 -4.70 -18.35 -5.40
CA ALA A 31 -3.32 -18.16 -5.00
C ALA A 31 -2.78 -16.79 -5.43
N GLU A 32 -2.94 -16.45 -6.72
CA GLU A 32 -2.46 -15.18 -7.29
C GLU A 32 -3.25 -13.96 -6.80
N LEU A 33 -4.56 -14.09 -6.54
CA LEU A 33 -5.42 -12.95 -6.25
C LEU A 33 -5.76 -12.76 -4.76
N SER A 34 -5.36 -13.69 -3.90
CA SER A 34 -5.72 -13.71 -2.47
C SER A 34 -5.33 -12.44 -1.70
N HIS A 35 -4.28 -11.75 -2.14
CA HIS A 35 -3.77 -10.54 -1.52
C HIS A 35 -4.45 -9.26 -2.03
N LEU A 36 -5.31 -9.35 -3.05
CA LEU A 36 -5.93 -8.19 -3.69
C LEU A 36 -7.29 -7.86 -3.09
N SER A 37 -7.53 -6.57 -2.88
CA SER A 37 -8.83 -6.07 -2.46
C SER A 37 -9.87 -6.18 -3.58
N ARG A 38 -11.16 -6.19 -3.23
CA ARG A 38 -12.26 -6.15 -4.21
C ARG A 38 -12.11 -4.99 -5.21
N ARG A 39 -11.68 -3.82 -4.73
CA ARG A 39 -11.47 -2.63 -5.57
C ARG A 39 -10.37 -2.85 -6.61
N HIS A 40 -9.28 -3.52 -6.25
CA HIS A 40 -8.21 -3.88 -7.20
C HIS A 40 -8.70 -4.87 -8.26
N LEU A 41 -9.52 -5.84 -7.88
CA LEU A 41 -10.14 -6.77 -8.82
C LEU A 41 -11.09 -6.04 -9.80
N GLU A 42 -11.92 -5.12 -9.30
CA GLU A 42 -12.82 -4.31 -10.14
C GLU A 42 -12.05 -3.41 -11.12
N LEU A 43 -10.89 -2.88 -10.70
CA LEU A 43 -9.98 -2.15 -11.57
C LEU A 43 -9.40 -3.05 -12.67
N GLY A 44 -8.89 -4.24 -12.31
CA GLY A 44 -8.37 -5.21 -13.27
C GLY A 44 -9.41 -5.63 -14.30
N ILE A 45 -10.65 -5.89 -13.87
CA ILE A 45 -11.79 -6.18 -14.77
C ILE A 45 -12.05 -5.01 -15.73
N SER A 46 -12.00 -3.78 -15.24
CA SER A 46 -12.24 -2.58 -16.06
C SER A 46 -11.16 -2.38 -17.13
N ARG A 47 -9.89 -2.60 -16.78
CA ARG A 47 -8.77 -2.56 -17.73
C ARG A 47 -8.84 -3.69 -18.74
N LEU A 48 -9.18 -4.91 -18.30
CA LEU A 48 -9.34 -6.05 -19.19
C LEU A 48 -10.47 -5.83 -20.21
N ARG A 49 -11.59 -5.23 -19.79
CA ARG A 49 -12.66 -4.79 -20.68
C ARG A 49 -12.19 -3.79 -21.73
N GLN A 50 -11.31 -2.86 -21.35
CA GLN A 50 -10.74 -1.90 -22.28
C GLN A 50 -9.85 -2.61 -23.31
N GLN A 51 -8.95 -3.51 -22.88
CA GLN A 51 -8.09 -4.27 -23.78
C GLN A 51 -8.90 -5.09 -24.78
N VAL A 52 -9.95 -5.79 -24.34
CA VAL A 52 -10.85 -6.55 -25.24
C VAL A 52 -11.51 -5.63 -26.27
N ARG A 53 -11.96 -4.43 -25.87
CA ARG A 53 -12.53 -3.45 -26.81
C ARG A 53 -11.51 -2.94 -27.81
N GLU A 54 -10.26 -2.75 -27.39
CA GLU A 54 -9.18 -2.31 -28.27
C GLU A 54 -8.80 -3.39 -29.28
N SER A 55 -8.64 -4.65 -28.85
CA SER A 55 -8.43 -5.79 -29.76
C SER A 55 -9.55 -5.89 -30.81
N ALA A 56 -10.81 -5.77 -30.38
CA ALA A 56 -11.95 -5.79 -31.29
C ALA A 56 -11.94 -4.64 -32.32
N ARG A 57 -11.39 -3.47 -31.97
CA ARG A 57 -11.25 -2.33 -32.90
C ARG A 57 -10.09 -2.54 -33.88
N SER A 58 -9.02 -3.18 -33.44
CA SER A 58 -7.85 -3.48 -34.27
C SER A 58 -8.05 -4.69 -35.18
N GLY A 59 -9.14 -5.45 -34.97
CA GLY A 59 -9.38 -6.72 -35.68
C GLY A 59 -8.61 -7.90 -35.09
N ASP A 60 -7.99 -7.71 -33.92
CA ASP A 60 -7.26 -8.75 -33.21
C ASP A 60 -8.19 -9.58 -32.32
N GLU A 61 -7.83 -10.84 -32.15
CA GLU A 61 -8.55 -11.73 -31.27
C GLU A 61 -8.09 -11.58 -29.81
N ALA A 62 -9.03 -11.24 -28.92
CA ALA A 62 -8.76 -11.21 -27.49
C ALA A 62 -8.79 -12.61 -26.87
N TRP A 63 -7.78 -12.92 -26.05
CA TRP A 63 -7.66 -14.17 -25.31
C TRP A 63 -7.73 -13.94 -23.80
N PRO A 64 -8.28 -14.89 -23.02
CA PRO A 64 -8.31 -14.77 -21.57
C PRO A 64 -6.89 -14.66 -20.99
N PRO A 65 -6.67 -13.81 -19.98
CA PRO A 65 -5.37 -13.67 -19.34
C PRO A 65 -5.04 -14.90 -18.47
N GLN A 66 -3.76 -15.14 -18.27
CA GLN A 66 -3.27 -16.00 -17.19
C GLN A 66 -3.52 -15.32 -15.82
N PRO A 67 -3.67 -16.07 -14.72
CA PRO A 67 -3.91 -15.51 -13.39
C PRO A 67 -2.93 -14.39 -13.01
N VAL A 68 -1.62 -14.62 -13.24
CA VAL A 68 -0.56 -13.64 -12.98
C VAL A 68 -0.68 -12.38 -13.84
N ALA A 69 -1.06 -12.52 -15.11
CA ALA A 69 -1.26 -11.39 -16.02
C ALA A 69 -2.47 -10.56 -15.59
N PHE A 70 -3.53 -11.22 -15.10
CA PHE A 70 -4.68 -10.53 -14.54
C PHE A 70 -4.36 -9.84 -13.21
N ALA A 71 -3.55 -10.46 -12.34
CA ALA A 71 -3.07 -9.84 -11.11
C ALA A 71 -2.33 -8.52 -11.39
N ALA A 72 -1.46 -8.49 -12.41
CA ALA A 72 -0.79 -7.28 -12.85
C ALA A 72 -1.78 -6.19 -13.33
N LEU A 73 -2.88 -6.58 -13.98
CA LEU A 73 -3.95 -5.63 -14.35
C LEU A 73 -4.69 -5.08 -13.13
N CYS A 74 -4.65 -5.74 -11.99
CA CYS A 74 -5.27 -5.29 -10.75
C CYS A 74 -4.40 -4.29 -9.96
N GLU A 75 -3.11 -4.17 -10.30
CA GLU A 75 -2.21 -3.25 -9.63
C GLU A 75 -2.64 -1.79 -9.88
N PRO A 76 -3.00 -1.03 -8.83
CA PRO A 76 -3.48 0.33 -9.00
C PRO A 76 -2.32 1.25 -9.43
N ARG A 77 -2.56 2.09 -10.44
CA ARG A 77 -1.66 3.21 -10.78
C ARG A 77 -2.30 4.50 -10.28
N PRO A 78 -1.52 5.54 -9.94
CA PRO A 78 -2.04 6.82 -9.46
C PRO A 78 -3.16 7.37 -10.33
N GLU A 79 -3.00 7.26 -11.65
CA GLU A 79 -3.91 7.81 -12.63
C GLU A 79 -5.29 7.13 -12.59
N ASP A 80 -5.35 5.82 -12.32
CA ASP A 80 -6.62 5.07 -12.27
C ASP A 80 -7.46 5.42 -11.04
N LEU A 81 -6.84 6.02 -10.02
CA LEU A 81 -7.52 6.51 -8.82
C LEU A 81 -7.81 8.02 -8.89
N GLY A 82 -7.56 8.65 -10.04
CA GLY A 82 -7.72 10.08 -10.23
C GLY A 82 -6.68 10.90 -9.46
N LEU A 83 -5.57 10.30 -9.03
CA LEU A 83 -4.48 11.01 -8.36
C LEU A 83 -3.65 11.74 -9.43
N PRO A 84 -3.61 13.08 -9.40
CA PRO A 84 -2.75 13.83 -10.32
C PRO A 84 -1.27 13.54 -10.05
N ALA A 85 -0.42 13.76 -11.06
CA ALA A 85 1.03 13.69 -10.88
C ALA A 85 1.50 14.73 -9.86
N VAL A 86 2.60 14.47 -9.15
CA VAL A 86 3.10 15.30 -8.03
C VAL A 86 3.20 16.78 -8.42
N ALA A 87 3.74 17.10 -9.59
CA ALA A 87 3.87 18.47 -10.07
C ALA A 87 2.52 19.15 -10.33
N GLU A 88 1.50 18.40 -10.78
CA GLU A 88 0.15 18.94 -10.97
C GLU A 88 -0.56 19.15 -9.64
N ALA A 89 -0.44 18.19 -8.72
CA ALA A 89 -0.95 18.27 -7.36
C ALA A 89 -0.35 19.49 -6.62
N TRP A 90 0.96 19.71 -6.76
CA TRP A 90 1.63 20.87 -6.18
C TRP A 90 1.13 22.19 -6.78
N ARG A 91 0.98 22.28 -8.11
CA ARG A 91 0.44 23.49 -8.76
C ARG A 91 -0.97 23.81 -8.28
N GLU A 92 -1.83 22.81 -8.15
CA GLU A 92 -3.18 22.99 -7.59
C GLU A 92 -3.12 23.45 -6.13
N ALA A 93 -2.32 22.79 -5.29
CA ALA A 93 -2.15 23.16 -3.89
C ALA A 93 -1.64 24.59 -3.73
N ALA A 94 -0.60 24.98 -4.46
CA ALA A 94 -0.04 26.32 -4.42
C ALA A 94 -1.02 27.39 -4.95
N GLY A 95 -1.78 27.09 -6.01
CA GLY A 95 -2.75 28.02 -6.59
C GLY A 95 -3.95 28.30 -5.67
N HIS A 96 -4.33 27.34 -4.83
CA HIS A 96 -5.54 27.41 -4.00
C HIS A 96 -5.27 27.43 -2.48
N ALA A 97 -4.01 27.53 -2.06
CA ALA A 97 -3.64 27.56 -0.63
C ALA A 97 -4.23 28.73 0.17
N HIS A 98 -4.66 29.80 -0.50
CA HIS A 98 -5.29 30.97 0.14
C HIS A 98 -6.74 30.72 0.60
N ASP A 99 -7.44 29.78 -0.05
CA ASP A 99 -8.78 29.33 0.34
C ASP A 99 -8.94 27.81 0.08
N PRO A 100 -8.34 26.97 0.95
CA PRO A 100 -8.35 25.53 0.76
C PRO A 100 -9.72 24.89 1.06
N ALA A 101 -10.62 25.60 1.75
CA ALA A 101 -11.95 25.11 2.09
C ALA A 101 -12.98 25.41 0.98
N GLY A 102 -12.81 26.52 0.25
CA GLY A 102 -13.67 26.87 -0.89
C GLY A 102 -13.30 26.19 -2.21
N HIS A 103 -12.12 25.57 -2.31
CA HIS A 103 -11.66 24.92 -3.54
C HIS A 103 -12.17 23.49 -3.71
N ARG A 104 -12.58 23.14 -4.93
CA ARG A 104 -12.93 21.76 -5.32
C ARG A 104 -11.68 21.04 -5.79
N TRP A 105 -11.05 20.31 -4.88
CA TRP A 105 -9.83 19.55 -5.11
C TRP A 105 -10.03 18.42 -6.12
N ARG A 106 -9.04 18.21 -7.00
CA ARG A 106 -9.02 17.07 -7.94
C ARG A 106 -9.05 15.73 -7.21
N HIS A 107 -8.31 15.64 -6.10
CA HIS A 107 -8.30 14.48 -5.23
C HIS A 107 -8.06 14.92 -3.78
N GLU A 108 -8.69 14.22 -2.83
CA GLU A 108 -8.59 14.54 -1.41
C GLU A 108 -7.15 14.45 -0.87
N ALA A 109 -6.35 13.53 -1.43
CA ALA A 109 -4.91 13.43 -1.15
C ALA A 109 -4.15 14.74 -1.41
N VAL A 110 -4.55 15.55 -2.41
CA VAL A 110 -3.92 16.84 -2.71
C VAL A 110 -4.18 17.83 -1.57
N ARG A 111 -5.45 17.91 -1.13
CA ARG A 111 -5.86 18.74 0.00
C ARG A 111 -5.15 18.35 1.28
N LEU A 112 -5.08 17.05 1.56
CA LEU A 112 -4.46 16.54 2.77
C LEU A 112 -2.93 16.76 2.79
N ALA A 113 -2.26 16.56 1.66
CA ALA A 113 -0.83 16.87 1.53
C ALA A 113 -0.56 18.36 1.76
N GLY A 114 -1.38 19.25 1.19
CA GLY A 114 -1.24 20.68 1.41
C GLY A 114 -1.51 21.10 2.86
N ALA A 115 -2.47 20.45 3.54
CA ALA A 115 -2.73 20.66 4.96
C ALA A 115 -1.55 20.20 5.84
N ALA A 116 -0.93 19.06 5.52
CA ALA A 116 0.22 18.50 6.25
C ALA A 116 1.49 19.36 6.11
N VAL A 117 1.68 19.98 4.93
CA VAL A 117 2.74 20.98 4.72
C VAL A 117 2.40 22.28 5.44
N GLY A 118 1.16 22.73 5.34
CA GLY A 118 0.63 23.94 5.96
C GLY A 118 0.24 24.99 4.93
N TRP A 119 -1.05 25.32 4.86
CA TRP A 119 -1.58 26.28 3.88
C TRP A 119 -0.96 27.66 3.97
N TRP A 120 -0.71 28.16 5.19
CA TRP A 120 -0.08 29.46 5.38
C TRP A 120 1.35 29.49 4.83
N GLU A 121 2.11 28.40 5.02
CA GLU A 121 3.48 28.27 4.49
C GLU A 121 3.48 28.27 2.96
N ILE A 122 2.52 27.56 2.35
CA ILE A 122 2.38 27.50 0.90
C ILE A 122 2.00 28.87 0.33
N THR A 123 1.03 29.57 0.93
CA THR A 123 0.57 30.89 0.47
C THR A 123 1.66 31.96 0.55
N HIS A 124 2.52 31.91 1.57
CA HIS A 124 3.53 32.95 1.82
C HIS A 124 4.97 32.50 1.52
N VAL A 125 5.13 31.43 0.73
CA VAL A 125 6.46 30.89 0.42
C VAL A 125 7.29 31.89 -0.37
N GLN A 126 8.54 32.12 0.08
CA GLN A 126 9.49 32.92 -0.69
C GLN A 126 10.05 32.10 -1.87
N PRO A 127 10.39 32.73 -3.02
CA PRO A 127 10.92 32.03 -4.19
C PRO A 127 12.09 31.09 -3.88
N SER A 128 13.00 31.49 -2.98
CA SER A 128 14.16 30.68 -2.55
C SER A 128 13.82 29.43 -1.73
N ARG A 129 12.58 29.31 -1.25
CA ARG A 129 12.12 28.22 -0.38
C ARG A 129 11.06 27.32 -1.05
N VAL A 130 10.60 27.68 -2.25
CA VAL A 130 9.58 26.92 -3.01
C VAL A 130 9.99 25.47 -3.18
N GLU A 131 11.20 25.21 -3.66
CA GLU A 131 11.67 23.85 -3.92
C GLU A 131 11.68 22.97 -2.67
N ARG A 132 12.07 23.53 -1.51
CA ARG A 132 12.05 22.81 -0.24
C ARG A 132 10.62 22.45 0.18
N LEU A 133 9.67 23.38 -0.04
CA LEU A 133 8.28 23.20 0.32
C LEU A 133 7.60 22.18 -0.61
N GLU A 134 7.92 22.24 -1.90
CA GLU A 134 7.48 21.27 -2.91
C GLU A 134 8.00 19.85 -2.60
N ARG A 135 9.27 19.71 -2.18
CA ARG A 135 9.81 18.41 -1.75
C ARG A 135 9.10 17.87 -0.51
N ARG A 136 8.73 18.72 0.44
CA ARG A 136 7.95 18.31 1.63
C ARG A 136 6.54 17.87 1.20
N PHE A 137 5.88 18.64 0.34
CA PHE A 137 4.59 18.29 -0.24
C PHE A 137 4.64 16.95 -0.97
N ALA A 138 5.66 16.73 -1.81
CA ALA A 138 5.83 15.49 -2.56
C ALA A 138 5.92 14.28 -1.62
N ARG A 139 6.66 14.38 -0.51
CA ARG A 139 6.76 13.31 0.49
C ARG A 139 5.41 12.97 1.13
N GLU A 140 4.67 13.98 1.58
CA GLU A 140 3.35 13.78 2.20
C GLU A 140 2.34 13.22 1.18
N TYR A 141 2.35 13.75 -0.04
CA TYR A 141 1.47 13.32 -1.11
C TYR A 141 1.76 11.86 -1.53
N THR A 142 3.03 11.47 -1.66
CA THR A 142 3.41 10.08 -1.93
C THR A 142 2.96 9.12 -0.82
N ALA A 143 3.08 9.51 0.45
CA ALA A 143 2.59 8.70 1.56
C ALA A 143 1.06 8.49 1.49
N LEU A 144 0.31 9.54 1.13
CA LEU A 144 -1.14 9.47 0.94
C LEU A 144 -1.51 8.62 -0.28
N ILE A 145 -0.78 8.73 -1.39
CA ILE A 145 -0.96 7.85 -2.56
C ILE A 145 -0.83 6.40 -2.13
N ASN A 146 0.25 6.03 -1.43
CA ASN A 146 0.48 4.65 -1.01
C ASN A 146 -0.64 4.08 -0.14
N ARG A 147 -1.26 4.92 0.69
CA ARG A 147 -2.42 4.52 1.51
C ARG A 147 -3.67 4.29 0.67
N VAL A 148 -3.96 5.18 -0.29
CA VAL A 148 -5.06 4.97 -1.24
C VAL A 148 -4.82 3.71 -2.08
N MET A 149 -3.57 3.47 -2.49
CA MET A 149 -3.16 2.26 -3.21
C MET A 149 -3.32 0.99 -2.35
N ALA A 150 -3.19 1.10 -1.03
CA ALA A 150 -3.47 0.01 -0.10
C ALA A 150 -4.98 -0.20 0.14
N GLY A 151 -5.84 0.65 -0.43
CA GLY A 151 -7.28 0.58 -0.27
C GLY A 151 -7.81 1.32 0.96
N GLU A 152 -7.00 2.15 1.62
CA GLU A 152 -7.46 3.01 2.71
C GLU A 152 -8.30 4.18 2.17
N ASP A 153 -9.38 4.51 2.89
CA ASP A 153 -10.11 5.74 2.65
C ASP A 153 -9.40 6.93 3.32
N LEU A 154 -9.22 8.00 2.57
CA LEU A 154 -8.64 9.24 3.09
C LEU A 154 -9.75 10.08 3.75
N THR A 155 -10.23 9.65 4.92
CA THR A 155 -11.13 10.48 5.73
C THR A 155 -10.34 11.38 6.69
N PRO A 156 -10.80 12.63 6.97
CA PRO A 156 -10.10 13.53 7.88
C PRO A 156 -9.87 12.98 9.30
N ARG A 157 -10.69 12.04 9.78
CA ARG A 157 -10.55 11.42 11.12
C ARG A 157 -9.45 10.36 11.19
N GLN A 158 -9.30 9.54 10.17
CA GLN A 158 -8.35 8.42 10.19
C GLN A 158 -6.88 8.87 10.08
N LEU A 159 -6.62 10.09 9.60
CA LEU A 159 -5.29 10.70 9.59
C LEU A 159 -4.79 11.04 11.00
N LEU A 160 -5.65 11.63 11.83
CA LEU A 160 -5.31 12.00 13.21
C LEU A 160 -5.11 10.78 14.11
N GLU A 161 -5.93 9.73 13.93
CA GLU A 161 -5.82 8.50 14.72
C GLU A 161 -4.54 7.74 14.40
N HIS A 162 -4.06 7.80 13.15
CA HIS A 162 -2.93 7.02 12.70
C HIS A 162 -1.56 7.67 12.96
N ASP A 163 -1.44 8.99 12.79
CA ASP A 163 -0.19 9.71 13.10
C ASP A 163 0.08 9.72 14.62
N GLY A 164 -0.97 9.84 15.43
CA GLY A 164 -0.88 9.74 16.88
C GLY A 164 -0.58 8.31 17.36
N SER A 165 -1.18 7.29 16.75
CA SER A 165 -1.00 5.90 17.17
C SER A 165 0.32 5.30 16.70
N ARG A 166 0.78 5.54 15.46
CA ARG A 166 2.09 5.01 15.00
C ARG A 166 3.26 5.67 15.73
N SER A 167 3.24 6.99 15.92
CA SER A 167 4.33 7.68 16.63
C SER A 167 4.38 7.30 18.12
N ALA A 168 3.21 7.20 18.79
CA ALA A 168 3.15 6.76 20.18
C ALA A 168 3.48 5.26 20.34
N ALA A 169 3.04 4.41 19.41
CA ALA A 169 3.35 2.98 19.42
C ALA A 169 4.83 2.71 19.17
N GLU A 170 5.47 3.42 18.24
CA GLU A 170 6.92 3.31 17.99
C GLU A 170 7.75 3.79 19.19
N LEU A 171 7.34 4.88 19.84
CA LEU A 171 7.96 5.37 21.09
C LEU A 171 7.76 4.38 22.24
N ALA A 172 6.57 3.80 22.39
CA ALA A 172 6.26 2.80 23.39
C ALA A 172 7.02 1.48 23.13
N GLU A 173 7.18 1.08 21.87
CA GLU A 173 7.93 -0.11 21.49
C GLU A 173 9.43 0.07 21.75
N ARG A 174 10.00 1.24 21.40
CA ARG A 174 11.41 1.55 21.71
C ARG A 174 11.64 1.62 23.22
N ALA A 175 10.78 2.30 23.97
CA ALA A 175 10.86 2.36 25.43
C ALA A 175 10.70 0.97 26.08
N GLY A 176 9.81 0.13 25.54
CA GLY A 176 9.63 -1.25 26.01
C GLY A 176 10.85 -2.12 25.73
N ARG A 177 11.47 -2.00 24.56
CA ARG A 177 12.71 -2.70 24.19
C ARG A 177 13.88 -2.25 25.07
N GLU A 178 14.02 -0.96 25.32
CA GLU A 178 15.06 -0.40 26.20
C GLU A 178 14.87 -0.84 27.65
N ALA A 179 13.64 -0.81 28.17
CA ALA A 179 13.33 -1.29 29.51
C ALA A 179 13.57 -2.81 29.66
N ALA A 180 13.22 -3.60 28.65
CA ALA A 180 13.51 -5.03 28.62
C ALA A 180 15.03 -5.32 28.57
N ALA A 181 15.79 -4.53 27.81
CA ALA A 181 17.25 -4.63 27.74
C ALA A 181 17.92 -4.26 29.07
N GLN A 182 17.51 -3.16 29.71
CA GLN A 182 18.02 -2.74 31.01
C GLN A 182 17.69 -3.74 32.11
N LYS A 183 16.48 -4.33 32.07
CA LYS A 183 16.09 -5.36 33.03
C LYS A 183 16.87 -6.66 32.85
N ALA A 184 17.12 -7.08 31.61
CA ALA A 184 17.98 -8.22 31.32
C ALA A 184 19.44 -7.99 31.78
N GLU A 185 19.96 -6.77 31.65
CA GLU A 185 21.29 -6.38 32.13
C GLU A 185 21.37 -6.36 33.67
N ALA A 186 20.35 -5.80 34.34
CA ALA A 186 20.26 -5.77 35.80
C ALA A 186 20.09 -7.18 36.41
N ASP A 187 19.37 -8.07 35.73
CA ASP A 187 19.19 -9.47 36.13
C ASP A 187 20.42 -10.34 35.77
N GLY A 188 21.49 -9.74 35.24
CA GLY A 188 22.77 -10.41 34.96
C GLY A 188 22.71 -11.46 33.86
N LEU A 189 21.73 -11.37 32.95
CA LEU A 189 21.54 -12.33 31.85
C LEU A 189 22.53 -12.01 30.72
N PRO A 190 23.43 -12.93 30.35
CA PRO A 190 24.45 -12.66 29.35
C PRO A 190 23.85 -12.39 27.97
N HIS A 191 24.39 -11.39 27.26
CA HIS A 191 24.06 -11.08 25.88
C HIS A 191 24.23 -12.31 24.98
N ALA A 192 23.12 -12.74 24.37
CA ALA A 192 23.01 -13.67 23.26
C ALA A 192 24.07 -14.79 23.25
N MET A 193 23.81 -15.89 23.97
CA MET A 193 24.51 -17.14 23.73
C MET A 193 24.21 -17.61 22.30
N ASN A 194 25.25 -17.84 21.49
CA ASN A 194 25.08 -18.52 20.22
C ASN A 194 24.59 -19.97 20.46
N ALA A 195 23.95 -20.58 19.46
CA ALA A 195 23.37 -21.93 19.58
C ALA A 195 24.38 -22.98 20.08
N ASP A 196 25.66 -22.79 19.78
CA ASP A 196 26.76 -23.65 20.18
C ASP A 196 27.13 -23.52 21.68
N GLN A 197 27.06 -22.30 22.24
CA GLN A 197 27.22 -22.03 23.67
C GLN A 197 26.01 -22.54 24.48
N GLY A 198 24.80 -22.43 23.94
CA GLY A 198 23.59 -22.98 24.56
C GLY A 198 23.65 -24.51 24.70
N LEU A 199 24.06 -25.20 23.63
CA LEU A 199 24.22 -26.66 23.63
C LEU A 199 25.34 -27.13 24.58
N ARG A 200 26.46 -26.41 24.67
CA ARG A 200 27.55 -26.74 25.61
C ARG A 200 27.13 -26.60 27.08
N SER A 201 26.34 -25.57 27.39
CA SER A 201 25.84 -25.32 28.75
C SER A 201 24.87 -26.43 29.21
N LEU A 202 23.98 -26.86 28.32
CA LEU A 202 23.05 -27.98 28.58
C LEU A 202 23.79 -29.31 28.76
N ARG A 203 24.83 -29.57 27.96
CA ARG A 203 25.65 -30.78 28.07
C ARG A 203 26.44 -30.83 29.39
N ALA A 204 26.95 -29.68 29.85
CA ALA A 204 27.66 -29.56 31.12
C ALA A 204 26.73 -29.78 32.33
N ALA A 205 25.49 -29.29 32.26
CA ALA A 205 24.49 -29.50 33.31
C ALA A 205 24.03 -30.96 33.41
N LEU A 206 23.90 -31.66 32.29
CA LEU A 206 23.50 -33.07 32.24
C LEU A 206 24.65 -34.07 32.52
N GLY A 207 25.90 -33.63 32.45
CA GLY A 207 27.09 -34.47 32.66
C GLY A 207 27.57 -34.59 34.11
N ARG A 208 26.95 -33.89 35.08
CA ARG A 208 27.45 -33.81 36.47
C ARG A 208 26.67 -34.64 37.51
N ASN A 209 25.79 -35.55 37.08
CA ASN A 209 25.13 -36.53 37.94
C ASN A 209 25.60 -37.96 37.64
N GLY A 210 26.88 -38.23 37.86
CA GLY A 210 27.45 -39.55 37.63
C GLY A 210 28.86 -39.74 38.18
N SER A 211 29.03 -39.56 39.50
CA SER A 211 29.91 -40.31 40.43
C SER A 211 30.07 -39.53 41.73
#